data_AF-A0AA43LP98-F1
#
_entry.id   AF-A0AA43LP98-F1
#
_cell.length_a   1.000
_cell.length_b   1.000
_cell.length_c   1.000
_cell.angle_alpha   90.00
_cell.angle_beta   90.00
_cell.angle_gamma   90.00
#
_symmetry.space_group_name_H-M   'P 1'
#
loop_
_entity.id
_entity.type
_entity.pdbx_description
1 polymer ?
#
loop_
_entity_poly.entity_id
_entity_poly.type
_entity_poly.pdbx_seq_one_letter_code
_entity_poly.pdbx_strand_id
1 'polypeptide(L)'
;MKLLFKSVAVISLSLGIMQPSAVSAQTIEPVMQETEMSLAIDAINFPDENLRALVKDKVKADVLTSENVKNFEGSLIIVSSTYDVKNFKGVEYLGVETIIIDGYTQETLELPNDLETELLMIVNAPNLKDLSKSDIGIPNYFYLENCPSLESIDVSSMDIDGTLTISNTESLETVTIVEGFRGVIDITNAPVLENWTGVVSPLGLTLEDVPLTDENFDMRNVRMIKVHNTKFSNPKLFNNATELMNVYLGGNKFPYIETVNYERNVSFIDGSNTNGMKNQAMINSNVIELIAEEIEGGFMVTMPGIDMDRVTLHKDSNWEKEGSDSFVLKADELEALNYYYKFKEKATNPRMLSPEGYEIGEDTYRRTHMFIVSNVSLKQDETPVDPTPIDPTPVDPKPVDPKPVDPTPTNPVIELPVKTPEKDLTSEPSVATADTTAVSSLFVLLALSGFVCVYASTKRKRT
;
A
#
# COMPACT_ATOMS: atom_id res chain seq x y z
N MET A 1 -14.54 24.30 10.11
CA MET A 1 -14.91 25.69 9.74
C MET A 1 -16.38 25.99 10.06
N LYS A 2 -16.81 25.83 11.32
CA LYS A 2 -18.17 26.08 11.84
C LYS A 2 -18.14 26.96 13.10
N LEU A 3 -17.24 27.94 13.11
CA LEU A 3 -16.92 28.78 14.29
C LEU A 3 -16.80 30.28 13.95
N LEU A 4 -17.42 30.73 12.86
CA LEU A 4 -17.27 32.11 12.35
C LEU A 4 -18.59 32.89 12.18
N PHE A 5 -19.73 32.37 12.67
CA PHE A 5 -21.04 33.02 12.51
C PHE A 5 -21.69 33.56 13.80
N LYS A 6 -20.96 33.63 14.93
CA LYS A 6 -21.51 34.14 16.22
C LYS A 6 -20.98 35.50 16.68
N SER A 7 -20.35 36.29 15.82
CA SER A 7 -19.67 37.54 16.22
C SER A 7 -20.10 38.81 15.48
N VAL A 8 -21.34 38.89 14.96
CA VAL A 8 -21.87 40.13 14.34
C VAL A 8 -23.16 40.63 15.04
N ALA A 9 -23.38 40.23 16.29
CA ALA A 9 -24.52 40.69 17.09
C ALA A 9 -24.09 41.50 18.33
N VAL A 10 -23.05 42.31 18.22
CA VAL A 10 -22.74 43.38 19.20
C VAL A 10 -22.07 44.52 18.44
N ILE A 11 -22.85 45.54 18.10
CA ILE A 11 -22.55 46.97 17.83
C ILE A 11 -23.69 47.47 16.93
N SER A 12 -24.80 47.89 17.55
CA SER A 12 -25.77 48.87 17.04
C SER A 12 -26.84 49.11 18.11
N LEU A 13 -26.39 49.65 19.27
CA LEU A 13 -27.26 50.19 20.30
C LEU A 13 -26.87 51.64 20.56
N SER A 14 -27.14 52.50 19.60
CA SER A 14 -27.13 53.95 19.76
C SER A 14 -27.72 54.58 18.52
N LEU A 15 -29.05 54.72 18.48
CA LEU A 15 -29.79 55.82 17.86
C LEU A 15 -31.28 55.47 17.98
N GLY A 16 -31.95 56.18 18.89
CA GLY A 16 -33.38 56.02 19.12
C GLY A 16 -34.17 56.39 17.86
N ILE A 17 -34.86 55.41 17.29
CA ILE A 17 -35.92 55.61 16.32
C ILE A 17 -37.11 54.73 16.74
N MET A 18 -38.28 55.36 16.70
CA MET A 18 -39.59 54.93 17.17
C MET A 18 -39.98 53.48 16.81
N GLN A 19 -40.62 52.79 17.76
CA GLN A 19 -41.39 51.57 17.48
C GLN A 19 -42.61 51.90 16.61
N PRO A 20 -42.81 51.23 15.45
CA PRO A 20 -44.13 51.07 14.88
C PRO A 20 -44.83 49.88 15.52
N SER A 21 -46.14 50.05 15.70
CA SER A 21 -47.09 49.16 16.34
C SER A 21 -47.00 47.70 15.89
N ALA A 22 -47.20 46.80 16.87
CA ALA A 22 -47.33 45.36 16.68
C ALA A 22 -48.37 45.03 15.60
N VAL A 23 -47.89 44.59 14.44
CA VAL A 23 -48.66 43.76 13.52
C VAL A 23 -48.33 42.33 13.91
N SER A 24 -49.35 41.60 14.37
CA SER A 24 -49.30 40.15 14.57
C SER A 24 -48.98 39.49 13.24
N ALA A 25 -47.69 39.21 13.01
CA ALA A 25 -47.27 38.29 11.96
C ALA A 25 -47.62 36.89 12.48
N GLN A 26 -48.68 36.29 11.94
CA GLN A 26 -48.81 34.85 11.98
C GLN A 26 -47.59 34.28 11.24
N THR A 27 -46.62 33.80 12.01
CA THR A 27 -45.54 32.96 11.49
C THR A 27 -46.20 31.69 10.98
N ILE A 28 -46.55 31.67 9.70
CA ILE A 28 -46.80 30.42 8.98
C ILE A 28 -45.39 29.83 8.80
N GLU A 29 -44.97 28.98 9.74
CA GLU A 29 -43.86 28.09 9.46
C GLU A 29 -44.26 27.26 8.24
N PRO A 30 -43.50 27.29 7.14
CA PRO A 30 -43.73 26.35 6.06
C PRO A 30 -43.43 24.98 6.64
N VAL A 31 -44.48 24.19 6.86
CA VAL A 31 -44.37 22.75 7.05
C VAL A 31 -43.73 22.23 5.77
N MET A 32 -42.40 22.05 5.79
CA MET A 32 -41.74 21.22 4.80
C MET A 32 -42.32 19.83 4.98
N GLN A 33 -43.29 19.47 4.16
CA GLN A 33 -43.66 18.07 3.96
C GLN A 33 -42.41 17.40 3.40
N GLU A 34 -41.71 16.66 4.25
CA GLU A 34 -40.74 15.67 3.79
C GLU A 34 -41.49 14.76 2.81
N THR A 35 -41.06 14.74 1.56
CA THR A 35 -41.63 13.86 0.55
C THR A 35 -41.42 12.43 1.04
N GLU A 36 -42.49 11.78 1.50
CA GLU A 36 -42.41 10.41 1.98
C GLU A 36 -41.97 9.50 0.81
N MET A 37 -40.83 8.83 0.98
CA MET A 37 -40.37 7.82 0.04
C MET A 37 -41.39 6.68 0.03
N SER A 38 -41.81 6.27 -1.16
CA SER A 38 -42.66 5.10 -1.36
C SER A 38 -42.30 4.47 -2.70
N LEU A 39 -41.53 3.38 -2.65
CA LEU A 39 -40.96 2.72 -3.82
C LEU A 39 -41.28 1.22 -3.81
N ALA A 40 -41.84 0.69 -4.89
CA ALA A 40 -42.15 -0.74 -4.96
C ALA A 40 -40.88 -1.60 -4.98
N ILE A 41 -40.85 -2.67 -4.18
CA ILE A 41 -39.76 -3.66 -4.16
C ILE A 41 -40.08 -4.75 -5.19
N ASP A 42 -39.95 -4.37 -6.46
CA ASP A 42 -40.27 -5.19 -7.63
C ASP A 42 -39.10 -5.24 -8.63
N ALA A 43 -39.29 -5.94 -9.76
CA ALA A 43 -38.24 -6.11 -10.77
C ALA A 43 -37.91 -4.83 -11.56
N ILE A 44 -38.68 -3.75 -11.42
CA ILE A 44 -38.41 -2.47 -12.08
C ILE A 44 -37.34 -1.71 -11.31
N ASN A 45 -37.51 -1.64 -9.98
CA ASN A 45 -36.60 -0.91 -9.09
C ASN A 45 -35.43 -1.78 -8.59
N PHE A 46 -35.67 -3.08 -8.40
CA PHE A 46 -34.68 -4.08 -7.96
C PHE A 46 -34.73 -5.27 -8.93
N PRO A 47 -34.07 -5.17 -10.11
CA PRO A 47 -34.17 -6.19 -11.15
C PRO A 47 -33.65 -7.57 -10.70
N ASP A 48 -32.57 -7.58 -9.91
CA ASP A 48 -32.01 -8.81 -9.35
C ASP A 48 -32.96 -9.45 -8.32
N GLU A 49 -33.25 -10.73 -8.50
CA GLU A 49 -34.17 -11.46 -7.61
C GLU A 49 -33.59 -11.66 -6.21
N ASN A 50 -32.29 -11.90 -6.08
CA ASN A 50 -31.62 -12.09 -4.80
C ASN A 50 -31.51 -10.77 -4.04
N LEU A 51 -31.20 -9.66 -4.72
CA LEU A 51 -31.20 -8.33 -4.09
C LEU A 51 -32.61 -7.96 -3.62
N ARG A 52 -33.62 -8.18 -4.48
CA ARG A 52 -35.01 -7.92 -4.12
C ARG A 52 -35.46 -8.76 -2.93
N ALA A 53 -35.08 -10.04 -2.89
CA ALA A 53 -35.37 -10.93 -1.76
C ALA A 53 -34.70 -10.46 -0.47
N LEU A 54 -33.42 -10.07 -0.53
CA LEU A 54 -32.66 -9.48 0.58
C LEU A 54 -33.36 -8.24 1.13
N VAL A 55 -33.75 -7.31 0.24
CA VAL A 55 -34.43 -6.07 0.65
C VAL A 55 -35.76 -6.39 1.33
N LYS A 56 -36.58 -7.27 0.76
CA LYS A 56 -37.84 -7.73 1.38
C LYS A 56 -37.62 -8.41 2.72
N ASP A 57 -36.59 -9.23 2.85
CA ASP A 57 -36.25 -9.90 4.10
C ASP A 57 -35.85 -8.89 5.19
N LYS A 58 -35.15 -7.82 4.83
CA LYS A 58 -34.74 -6.77 5.77
C LYS A 58 -35.90 -5.87 6.20
N VAL A 59 -36.74 -5.45 5.26
CA VAL A 59 -37.83 -4.47 5.52
C VAL A 59 -39.16 -5.11 5.88
N LYS A 60 -39.33 -6.41 5.62
CA LYS A 60 -40.56 -7.19 5.85
C LYS A 60 -41.81 -6.59 5.17
N ALA A 61 -41.64 -6.01 3.99
CA ALA A 61 -42.70 -5.37 3.20
C ALA A 61 -42.41 -5.45 1.70
N ASP A 62 -43.43 -5.19 0.87
CA ASP A 62 -43.31 -5.10 -0.60
C ASP A 62 -43.04 -3.68 -1.12
N VAL A 63 -43.02 -2.69 -0.23
CA VAL A 63 -42.77 -1.27 -0.55
C VAL A 63 -41.69 -0.75 0.40
N LEU A 64 -40.68 -0.09 -0.16
CA LEU A 64 -39.64 0.63 0.57
C LEU A 64 -40.17 2.03 0.94
N THR A 65 -40.03 2.41 2.20
CA THR A 65 -40.48 3.69 2.73
C THR A 65 -39.39 4.36 3.56
N SER A 66 -39.53 5.66 3.82
CA SER A 66 -38.61 6.41 4.69
C SER A 66 -38.49 5.84 6.10
N GLU A 67 -39.49 5.07 6.56
CA GLU A 67 -39.47 4.42 7.87
C GLU A 67 -38.72 3.08 7.82
N ASN A 68 -39.05 2.20 6.88
CA ASN A 68 -38.50 0.84 6.87
C ASN A 68 -37.09 0.75 6.26
N VAL A 69 -36.66 1.73 5.47
CA VAL A 69 -35.27 1.83 4.98
C VAL A 69 -34.27 1.95 6.14
N LYS A 70 -34.70 2.46 7.29
CA LYS A 70 -33.89 2.52 8.52
C LYS A 70 -33.52 1.14 9.06
N ASN A 71 -34.22 0.07 8.65
CA ASN A 71 -33.89 -1.29 9.06
C ASN A 71 -32.51 -1.74 8.54
N PHE A 72 -31.95 -1.09 7.52
CA PHE A 72 -30.57 -1.33 7.08
C PHE A 72 -29.54 -0.78 8.07
N GLU A 73 -29.92 0.11 8.99
CA GLU A 73 -29.02 0.72 9.97
C GLU A 73 -27.78 1.38 9.34
N GLY A 74 -27.90 1.84 8.09
CA GLY A 74 -26.81 2.43 7.31
C GLY A 74 -25.91 1.42 6.59
N SER A 75 -26.21 0.11 6.64
CA SER A 75 -25.35 -0.93 6.07
C SER A 75 -26.11 -1.96 5.23
N LEU A 76 -25.56 -2.29 4.08
CA LEU A 76 -25.98 -3.39 3.23
C LEU A 76 -24.94 -4.50 3.29
N ILE A 77 -25.32 -5.67 3.80
CA ILE A 77 -24.45 -6.85 3.90
C ILE A 77 -24.98 -7.92 2.96
N ILE A 78 -24.20 -8.27 1.95
CA ILE A 78 -24.52 -9.28 0.96
C ILE A 78 -23.57 -10.45 1.17
N VAL A 79 -24.14 -11.60 1.51
CA VAL A 79 -23.41 -12.86 1.65
C VAL A 79 -23.88 -13.77 0.53
N SER A 80 -23.02 -14.03 -0.45
CA SER A 80 -23.39 -14.69 -1.71
C SER A 80 -23.88 -16.12 -1.53
N SER A 81 -23.50 -16.78 -0.42
CA SER A 81 -24.04 -18.10 -0.04
C SER A 81 -25.53 -18.06 0.34
N THR A 82 -26.07 -16.87 0.67
CA THR A 82 -27.48 -16.64 0.99
C THR A 82 -28.20 -15.88 -0.12
N TYR A 83 -27.56 -14.83 -0.65
CA TYR A 83 -28.09 -13.96 -1.69
C TYR A 83 -27.02 -13.74 -2.77
N ASP A 84 -27.04 -14.55 -3.83
CA ASP A 84 -26.12 -14.44 -4.99
C ASP A 84 -26.54 -13.27 -5.89
N VAL A 85 -26.36 -12.04 -5.39
CA VAL A 85 -26.70 -10.79 -6.08
C VAL A 85 -25.74 -10.57 -7.25
N LYS A 86 -26.28 -10.33 -8.44
CA LYS A 86 -25.49 -10.10 -9.67
C LYS A 86 -25.68 -8.69 -10.23
N ASN A 87 -26.84 -8.08 -9.96
CA ASN A 87 -27.13 -6.72 -10.36
C ASN A 87 -27.53 -5.87 -9.14
N PHE A 88 -26.77 -4.80 -8.91
CA PHE A 88 -26.88 -3.93 -7.73
C PHE A 88 -27.81 -2.72 -7.93
N LYS A 89 -28.52 -2.64 -9.06
CA LYS A 89 -29.50 -1.58 -9.28
C LYS A 89 -30.58 -1.60 -8.19
N GLY A 90 -30.86 -0.41 -7.65
CA GLY A 90 -31.80 -0.18 -6.56
C GLY A 90 -31.13 0.02 -5.21
N VAL A 91 -29.82 -0.29 -5.08
CA VAL A 91 -29.05 -0.02 -3.86
C VAL A 91 -29.01 1.48 -3.55
N GLU A 92 -29.04 2.35 -4.57
CA GLU A 92 -29.09 3.80 -4.44
C GLU A 92 -30.33 4.30 -3.65
N TYR A 93 -31.41 3.50 -3.60
CA TYR A 93 -32.61 3.85 -2.84
C TYR A 93 -32.53 3.50 -1.36
N LEU A 94 -31.53 2.71 -0.96
CA LEU A 94 -31.41 2.21 0.41
C LEU A 94 -30.73 3.22 1.35
N GLY A 95 -30.07 4.26 0.81
CA GLY A 95 -29.38 5.28 1.61
C GLY A 95 -28.35 4.68 2.57
N VAL A 96 -27.66 3.62 2.13
CA VAL A 96 -26.64 2.94 2.93
C VAL A 96 -25.28 3.60 2.75
N GLU A 97 -24.56 3.77 3.86
CA GLU A 97 -23.21 4.34 3.89
C GLU A 97 -22.15 3.22 3.84
N THR A 98 -22.53 1.98 4.14
CA THR A 98 -21.62 0.83 4.14
C THR A 98 -22.16 -0.30 3.26
N ILE A 99 -21.31 -0.83 2.39
CA ILE A 99 -21.61 -2.01 1.57
C ILE A 99 -20.53 -3.06 1.81
N ILE A 100 -20.97 -4.26 2.18
CA ILE A 100 -20.12 -5.44 2.37
C ILE A 100 -20.60 -6.53 1.44
N ILE A 101 -19.71 -7.03 0.58
CA ILE A 101 -19.98 -8.11 -0.35
C ILE A 101 -19.02 -9.27 -0.02
N ASP A 102 -19.57 -10.40 0.42
CA ASP A 102 -18.82 -11.61 0.75
C ASP A 102 -19.17 -12.74 -0.22
N GLY A 103 -18.15 -13.39 -0.78
CA GLY A 103 -18.32 -14.56 -1.65
C GLY A 103 -18.70 -14.24 -3.09
N TYR A 104 -18.44 -13.02 -3.58
CA TYR A 104 -18.91 -12.58 -4.90
C TYR A 104 -18.41 -13.48 -6.03
N THR A 105 -19.33 -13.96 -6.86
CA THR A 105 -19.06 -15.05 -7.81
C THR A 105 -18.84 -14.59 -9.25
N GLN A 106 -19.15 -13.33 -9.56
CA GLN A 106 -19.07 -12.80 -10.92
C GLN A 106 -17.66 -12.26 -11.22
N GLU A 107 -17.32 -12.16 -12.52
CA GLU A 107 -16.03 -11.64 -12.96
C GLU A 107 -15.94 -10.11 -12.90
N THR A 108 -17.08 -9.44 -12.96
CA THR A 108 -17.21 -7.98 -12.98
C THR A 108 -18.20 -7.55 -11.91
N LEU A 109 -17.91 -6.48 -11.20
CA LEU A 109 -18.83 -5.83 -10.27
C LEU A 109 -19.29 -4.51 -10.90
N GLU A 110 -20.59 -4.25 -10.90
CA GLU A 110 -21.15 -2.97 -11.35
C GLU A 110 -22.05 -2.41 -10.25
N LEU A 111 -21.55 -1.41 -9.51
CA LEU A 111 -22.37 -0.63 -8.58
C LEU A 111 -23.05 0.54 -9.31
N PRO A 112 -24.21 1.02 -8.82
CA PRO A 112 -24.83 2.23 -9.36
C PRO A 112 -23.85 3.41 -9.36
N ASN A 113 -23.82 4.14 -10.47
CA ASN A 113 -23.07 5.39 -10.54
C ASN A 113 -23.57 6.36 -9.45
N ASP A 114 -22.65 7.18 -8.91
CA ASP A 114 -22.92 8.18 -7.86
C ASP A 114 -23.29 7.60 -6.49
N LEU A 115 -22.99 6.33 -6.23
CA LEU A 115 -23.16 5.74 -4.91
C LEU A 115 -22.12 6.33 -3.93
N GLU A 116 -22.59 7.24 -3.07
CA GLU A 116 -21.81 7.81 -1.97
C GLU A 116 -21.77 6.83 -0.80
N THR A 117 -20.81 5.92 -0.79
CA THR A 117 -20.54 5.04 0.36
C THR A 117 -19.43 5.61 1.23
N GLU A 118 -19.54 5.51 2.55
CA GLU A 118 -18.40 5.66 3.44
C GLU A 118 -17.45 4.46 3.31
N LEU A 119 -17.97 3.24 3.30
CA LEU A 119 -17.19 2.00 3.23
C LEU A 119 -17.71 1.05 2.14
N LEU A 120 -16.81 0.64 1.25
CA LEU A 120 -17.02 -0.49 0.34
C LEU A 120 -16.01 -1.59 0.67
N MET A 121 -16.53 -2.78 0.99
CA MET A 121 -15.75 -3.94 1.38
C MET A 121 -16.15 -5.13 0.52
N ILE A 122 -15.17 -5.74 -0.16
CA ILE A 122 -15.37 -6.94 -0.97
C ILE A 122 -14.41 -8.01 -0.46
N VAL A 123 -14.95 -9.15 -0.06
CA VAL A 123 -14.19 -10.24 0.55
C VAL A 123 -14.55 -11.55 -0.14
N ASN A 124 -13.55 -12.42 -0.33
CA ASN A 124 -13.73 -13.75 -0.92
C ASN A 124 -14.40 -13.69 -2.29
N ALA A 125 -13.88 -12.88 -3.22
CA ALA A 125 -14.38 -12.77 -4.59
C ALA A 125 -13.42 -13.47 -5.56
N PRO A 126 -13.39 -14.82 -5.64
CA PRO A 126 -12.35 -15.56 -6.34
C PRO A 126 -12.34 -15.37 -7.85
N ASN A 127 -13.46 -14.93 -8.45
CA ASN A 127 -13.59 -14.77 -9.89
C ASN A 127 -13.49 -13.31 -10.36
N LEU A 128 -13.53 -12.35 -9.43
CA LEU A 128 -13.51 -10.93 -9.77
C LEU A 128 -12.17 -10.57 -10.42
N LYS A 129 -12.21 -10.03 -11.63
CA LYS A 129 -11.01 -9.73 -12.45
C LYS A 129 -10.63 -8.27 -12.45
N ASP A 130 -11.63 -7.40 -12.56
CA ASP A 130 -11.39 -5.97 -12.71
C ASP A 130 -12.38 -5.17 -11.87
N LEU A 131 -11.89 -4.04 -11.35
CA LEU A 131 -12.70 -3.03 -10.68
C LEU A 131 -12.36 -1.67 -11.25
N SER A 132 -13.27 -1.10 -12.03
CA SER A 132 -13.10 0.25 -12.57
C SER A 132 -13.60 1.31 -11.58
N LYS A 133 -13.25 2.56 -11.86
CA LYS A 133 -13.73 3.72 -11.10
C LYS A 133 -15.26 3.79 -10.96
N SER A 134 -16.00 3.44 -12.02
CA SER A 134 -17.47 3.44 -11.97
C SER A 134 -18.03 2.34 -11.07
N ASP A 135 -17.27 1.27 -10.87
CA ASP A 135 -17.72 0.08 -10.15
C ASP A 135 -17.64 0.26 -8.64
N ILE A 136 -16.84 1.22 -8.16
CA ILE A 136 -16.55 1.41 -6.74
C ILE A 136 -17.25 2.62 -6.11
N GLY A 137 -17.78 3.56 -6.90
CA GLY A 137 -18.33 4.82 -6.41
C GLY A 137 -17.24 5.76 -5.87
N ILE A 138 -17.51 6.48 -4.77
CA ILE A 138 -16.57 7.43 -4.13
C ILE A 138 -16.39 7.05 -2.64
N PRO A 139 -15.74 5.92 -2.31
CA PRO A 139 -15.63 5.49 -0.93
C PRO A 139 -14.56 6.25 -0.14
N ASN A 140 -14.82 6.49 1.15
CA ASN A 140 -13.79 6.93 2.09
C ASN A 140 -12.88 5.76 2.49
N TYR A 141 -13.47 4.57 2.63
CA TYR A 141 -12.77 3.33 2.99
C TYR A 141 -13.05 2.29 1.92
N PHE A 142 -11.99 1.75 1.33
CA PHE A 142 -12.09 0.70 0.33
C PHE A 142 -11.25 -0.50 0.78
N TYR A 143 -11.90 -1.65 0.91
CA TYR A 143 -11.31 -2.87 1.46
C TYR A 143 -11.51 -4.04 0.50
N LEU A 144 -10.40 -4.67 0.11
CA LEU A 144 -10.35 -5.90 -0.67
C LEU A 144 -9.57 -6.98 0.07
N GLU A 145 -10.17 -8.16 0.16
CA GLU A 145 -9.50 -9.33 0.74
C GLU A 145 -9.86 -10.61 -0.02
N ASN A 146 -8.86 -11.46 -0.26
CA ASN A 146 -9.03 -12.78 -0.88
C ASN A 146 -9.73 -12.69 -2.25
N CYS A 147 -9.19 -11.84 -3.13
CA CYS A 147 -9.62 -11.68 -4.52
C CYS A 147 -8.48 -12.13 -5.45
N PRO A 148 -8.13 -13.43 -5.48
CA PRO A 148 -6.90 -13.94 -6.12
C PRO A 148 -6.86 -13.74 -7.64
N SER A 149 -8.02 -13.64 -8.31
CA SER A 149 -8.08 -13.43 -9.77
C SER A 149 -8.18 -11.94 -10.17
N LEU A 150 -8.14 -11.02 -9.20
CA LEU A 150 -8.22 -9.58 -9.50
C LEU A 150 -6.91 -9.15 -10.14
N GLU A 151 -6.97 -8.69 -11.39
CA GLU A 151 -5.83 -8.28 -12.22
C GLU A 151 -5.63 -6.76 -12.17
N SER A 152 -6.72 -5.98 -12.13
CA SER A 152 -6.64 -4.52 -12.12
C SER A 152 -7.67 -3.85 -11.22
N ILE A 153 -7.27 -2.70 -10.67
CA ILE A 153 -8.17 -1.81 -9.94
C ILE A 153 -7.90 -0.33 -10.22
N ASP A 154 -8.99 0.43 -10.39
CA ASP A 154 -9.00 1.88 -10.47
C ASP A 154 -9.77 2.47 -9.28
N VAL A 155 -9.03 2.95 -8.28
CA VAL A 155 -9.50 3.66 -7.08
C VAL A 155 -9.34 5.19 -7.19
N SER A 156 -9.25 5.73 -8.40
CA SER A 156 -9.08 7.16 -8.62
C SER A 156 -10.29 8.03 -8.23
N SER A 157 -11.42 7.43 -7.89
CA SER A 157 -12.59 8.11 -7.32
C SER A 157 -12.60 8.19 -5.79
N MET A 158 -11.71 7.49 -5.08
CA MET A 158 -11.69 7.52 -3.61
C MET A 158 -11.46 8.92 -3.07
N ASP A 159 -11.96 9.18 -1.85
CA ASP A 159 -11.60 10.40 -1.12
C ASP A 159 -10.07 10.46 -0.93
N ILE A 160 -9.49 11.63 -1.19
CA ILE A 160 -8.05 11.87 -1.13
C ILE A 160 -7.48 11.57 0.26
N ASP A 161 -8.28 11.67 1.33
CA ASP A 161 -7.89 11.40 2.71
C ASP A 161 -8.40 10.04 3.21
N GLY A 162 -8.84 9.16 2.29
CA GLY A 162 -9.44 7.87 2.58
C GLY A 162 -8.49 6.77 3.10
N THR A 163 -8.95 5.52 3.10
CA THR A 163 -8.14 4.34 3.43
C THR A 163 -8.32 3.26 2.39
N LEU A 164 -7.22 2.86 1.76
CA LEU A 164 -7.14 1.75 0.82
C LEU A 164 -6.51 0.55 1.51
N THR A 165 -7.23 -0.57 1.56
CA THR A 165 -6.70 -1.84 2.06
C THR A 165 -6.91 -2.93 1.02
N ILE A 166 -5.82 -3.61 0.63
CA ILE A 166 -5.82 -4.72 -0.32
C ILE A 166 -5.02 -5.87 0.28
N SER A 167 -5.60 -7.06 0.28
CA SER A 167 -4.94 -8.25 0.82
C SER A 167 -5.24 -9.51 0.03
N ASN A 168 -4.23 -10.35 -0.17
CA ASN A 168 -4.34 -11.65 -0.86
C ASN A 168 -4.96 -11.53 -2.26
N THR A 169 -4.31 -10.73 -3.10
CA THR A 169 -4.69 -10.50 -4.50
C THR A 169 -3.53 -10.93 -5.39
N GLU A 170 -3.35 -12.24 -5.53
CA GLU A 170 -2.15 -12.86 -6.13
C GLU A 170 -1.93 -12.47 -7.59
N SER A 171 -3.00 -12.17 -8.33
CA SER A 171 -2.95 -11.78 -9.74
C SER A 171 -2.97 -10.26 -9.95
N LEU A 172 -2.96 -9.43 -8.89
CA LEU A 172 -3.13 -7.99 -9.04
C LEU A 172 -1.88 -7.36 -9.67
N GLU A 173 -1.99 -6.90 -10.90
CA GLU A 173 -0.89 -6.31 -11.68
C GLU A 173 -0.91 -4.79 -11.68
N THR A 174 -2.11 -4.19 -11.61
CA THR A 174 -2.30 -2.75 -11.80
C THR A 174 -3.18 -2.11 -10.74
N VAL A 175 -2.68 -1.03 -10.13
CA VAL A 175 -3.46 -0.12 -9.28
C VAL A 175 -3.39 1.29 -9.85
N THR A 176 -4.55 1.90 -10.11
CA THR A 176 -4.68 3.32 -10.42
C THR A 176 -5.30 4.03 -9.23
N ILE A 177 -4.67 5.10 -8.76
CA ILE A 177 -5.11 5.88 -7.61
C ILE A 177 -5.12 7.37 -7.94
N VAL A 178 -5.91 8.14 -7.19
CA VAL A 178 -5.99 9.59 -7.37
C VAL A 178 -4.64 10.26 -7.07
N GLU A 179 -4.21 11.14 -7.98
CA GLU A 179 -2.99 11.94 -7.79
C GLU A 179 -3.08 12.76 -6.51
N GLY A 180 -2.03 12.69 -5.69
CA GLY A 180 -1.96 13.40 -4.42
C GLY A 180 -2.74 12.75 -3.29
N PHE A 181 -3.18 11.49 -3.41
CA PHE A 181 -3.79 10.74 -2.30
C PHE A 181 -2.94 10.86 -1.02
N ARG A 182 -3.58 11.26 0.08
CA ARG A 182 -2.97 11.51 1.40
C ARG A 182 -3.47 10.58 2.49
N GLY A 183 -4.35 9.65 2.14
CA GLY A 183 -4.92 8.69 3.07
C GLY A 183 -3.92 7.65 3.60
N VAL A 184 -4.48 6.53 4.05
CA VAL A 184 -3.71 5.34 4.45
C VAL A 184 -3.75 4.32 3.33
N ILE A 185 -2.60 3.73 3.02
CA ILE A 185 -2.44 2.64 2.05
C ILE A 185 -1.91 1.42 2.79
N ASP A 186 -2.62 0.30 2.67
CA ASP A 186 -2.22 -1.00 3.23
C ASP A 186 -2.39 -2.09 2.16
N ILE A 187 -1.29 -2.58 1.60
CA ILE A 187 -1.30 -3.60 0.56
C ILE A 187 -0.41 -4.76 1.01
N THR A 188 -1.00 -5.95 1.06
CA THR A 188 -0.31 -7.16 1.51
C THR A 188 -0.57 -8.32 0.55
N ASN A 189 0.48 -9.08 0.23
CA ASN A 189 0.40 -10.25 -0.64
C ASN A 189 -0.21 -9.93 -2.04
N ALA A 190 0.46 -9.03 -2.75
CA ALA A 190 0.19 -8.70 -4.15
C ALA A 190 1.51 -8.83 -4.96
N PRO A 191 2.02 -10.07 -5.11
CA PRO A 191 3.40 -10.33 -5.54
C PRO A 191 3.69 -10.01 -7.01
N VAL A 192 2.67 -9.72 -7.82
CA VAL A 192 2.79 -9.32 -9.23
C VAL A 192 2.40 -7.87 -9.49
N LEU A 193 2.15 -7.08 -8.43
CA LEU A 193 1.77 -5.67 -8.55
C LEU A 193 2.98 -4.82 -8.94
N GLU A 194 3.14 -4.62 -10.26
CA GLU A 194 4.25 -3.84 -10.83
C GLU A 194 3.80 -2.50 -11.40
N ASN A 195 2.52 -2.35 -11.75
CA ASN A 195 2.00 -1.13 -12.37
C ASN A 195 1.23 -0.29 -11.35
N TRP A 196 1.79 0.87 -11.01
CA TRP A 196 1.16 1.86 -10.16
C TRP A 196 1.00 3.18 -10.90
N THR A 197 -0.23 3.69 -10.97
CA THR A 197 -0.53 4.97 -11.61
C THR A 197 -0.98 6.00 -10.57
N GLY A 198 -0.28 7.14 -10.53
CA GLY A 198 -0.54 8.28 -9.65
C GLY A 198 0.53 8.43 -8.57
N VAL A 199 0.99 9.67 -8.34
CA VAL A 199 1.92 9.97 -7.25
C VAL A 199 1.12 10.24 -5.98
N VAL A 200 1.43 9.51 -4.91
CA VAL A 200 0.71 9.59 -3.63
C VAL A 200 1.58 10.16 -2.53
N SER A 201 0.98 10.85 -1.56
CA SER A 201 1.64 11.38 -0.37
C SER A 201 0.96 10.85 0.90
N PRO A 202 0.99 9.53 1.15
CA PRO A 202 0.17 8.89 2.18
C PRO A 202 0.55 9.33 3.59
N LEU A 203 -0.43 9.38 4.50
CA LEU A 203 -0.20 9.54 5.93
C LEU A 203 0.32 8.25 6.58
N GLY A 204 -0.09 7.09 6.06
CA GLY A 204 0.38 5.78 6.48
C GLY A 204 0.56 4.86 5.28
N LEU A 205 1.67 4.12 5.25
CA LEU A 205 2.02 3.21 4.16
C LEU A 205 2.45 1.86 4.71
N THR A 206 1.69 0.82 4.41
CA THR A 206 2.05 -0.58 4.63
C THR A 206 2.10 -1.28 3.28
N LEU A 207 3.27 -1.83 2.92
CA LEU A 207 3.47 -2.69 1.75
C LEU A 207 4.20 -3.96 2.21
N GLU A 208 3.61 -5.13 2.01
CA GLU A 208 4.23 -6.42 2.34
C GLU A 208 4.04 -7.41 1.19
N ASP A 209 5.15 -7.91 0.64
CA ASP A 209 5.13 -8.79 -0.54
C ASP A 209 4.49 -8.10 -1.75
N VAL A 210 4.97 -6.89 -2.04
CA VAL A 210 4.49 -6.01 -3.11
C VAL A 210 5.70 -5.45 -3.88
N PRO A 211 5.93 -5.86 -5.14
CA PRO A 211 7.17 -5.58 -5.87
C PRO A 211 7.23 -4.16 -6.47
N LEU A 212 6.70 -3.16 -5.76
CA LEU A 212 6.70 -1.76 -6.18
C LEU A 212 8.03 -1.06 -5.86
N THR A 213 8.37 -0.08 -6.69
CA THR A 213 9.47 0.88 -6.50
C THR A 213 8.99 2.10 -5.70
N ASP A 214 9.92 2.91 -5.21
CA ASP A 214 9.60 4.10 -4.39
C ASP A 214 9.19 5.34 -5.19
N GLU A 215 9.21 5.30 -6.52
CA GLU A 215 9.07 6.48 -7.40
C GLU A 215 7.70 7.18 -7.32
N ASN A 216 6.65 6.43 -6.97
CA ASN A 216 5.28 6.94 -6.89
C ASN A 216 4.88 7.39 -5.48
N PHE A 217 5.81 7.39 -4.52
CA PHE A 217 5.51 7.67 -3.11
C PHE A 217 6.27 8.90 -2.61
N ASP A 218 5.55 9.99 -2.43
CA ASP A 218 6.03 11.19 -1.75
C ASP A 218 5.94 11.02 -0.23
N MET A 219 7.10 10.84 0.40
CA MET A 219 7.20 10.59 1.84
C MET A 219 7.11 11.85 2.71
N ARG A 220 6.82 13.04 2.16
CA ARG A 220 6.81 14.29 2.97
C ARG A 220 5.89 14.25 4.19
N ASN A 221 4.71 13.63 4.04
CA ASN A 221 3.65 13.60 5.04
C ASN A 221 3.49 12.24 5.73
N VAL A 222 4.31 11.23 5.40
CA VAL A 222 4.15 9.90 5.99
C VAL A 222 4.50 9.92 7.48
N ARG A 223 3.62 9.35 8.30
CA ARG A 223 3.82 9.20 9.74
C ARG A 223 4.24 7.79 10.12
N MET A 224 3.71 6.80 9.41
CA MET A 224 4.01 5.40 9.65
C MET A 224 4.31 4.72 8.33
N ILE A 225 5.46 4.05 8.26
CA ILE A 225 5.83 3.24 7.11
C ILE A 225 6.22 1.83 7.56
N LYS A 226 5.66 0.83 6.90
CA LYS A 226 6.04 -0.57 6.97
C LYS A 226 6.21 -1.08 5.55
N VAL A 227 7.44 -1.32 5.13
CA VAL A 227 7.74 -1.82 3.78
C VAL A 227 8.61 -3.06 3.88
N HIS A 228 8.00 -4.20 3.54
CA HIS A 228 8.65 -5.50 3.54
C HIS A 228 8.57 -6.13 2.15
N ASN A 229 9.67 -6.72 1.70
CA ASN A 229 9.72 -7.49 0.46
C ASN A 229 9.27 -6.68 -0.76
N THR A 230 9.72 -5.41 -0.86
CA THR A 230 9.43 -4.52 -2.00
C THR A 230 10.67 -4.27 -2.88
N LYS A 231 10.51 -3.50 -3.96
CA LYS A 231 11.61 -3.01 -4.81
C LYS A 231 12.10 -1.60 -4.40
N PHE A 232 11.76 -1.12 -3.19
CA PHE A 232 12.23 0.18 -2.72
C PHE A 232 13.75 0.19 -2.60
N SER A 233 14.41 1.17 -3.21
CA SER A 233 15.87 1.23 -3.31
C SER A 233 16.48 2.58 -2.97
N ASN A 234 15.70 3.66 -2.96
CA ASN A 234 16.23 5.01 -2.76
C ASN A 234 16.76 5.23 -1.34
N PRO A 235 18.08 5.44 -1.15
CA PRO A 235 18.66 5.62 0.18
C PRO A 235 18.21 6.92 0.87
N LYS A 236 17.65 7.87 0.11
CA LYS A 236 17.19 9.19 0.57
C LYS A 236 15.68 9.28 0.72
N LEU A 237 15.00 8.13 0.73
CA LEU A 237 13.54 8.02 0.81
C LEU A 237 12.92 8.92 1.89
N PHE A 238 13.60 9.07 3.04
CA PHE A 238 13.08 9.80 4.20
C PHE A 238 13.64 11.23 4.36
N ASN A 239 14.47 11.73 3.45
CA ASN A 239 15.13 13.03 3.64
C ASN A 239 14.15 14.21 3.76
N ASN A 240 12.95 14.08 3.20
CA ASN A 240 11.90 15.08 3.27
C ASN A 240 10.74 14.68 4.19
N ALA A 241 10.81 13.53 4.86
CA ALA A 241 9.70 12.97 5.64
C ALA A 241 9.57 13.64 7.01
N THR A 242 8.97 14.83 7.05
CA THR A 242 8.95 15.68 8.25
C THR A 242 8.09 15.15 9.41
N GLU A 243 7.09 14.32 9.12
CA GLU A 243 6.15 13.78 10.10
C GLU A 243 6.43 12.33 10.52
N LEU A 244 7.56 11.77 10.08
CA LEU A 244 7.85 10.35 10.25
C LEU A 244 7.95 9.95 11.72
N MET A 245 7.09 9.03 12.14
CA MET A 245 7.03 8.54 13.51
C MET A 245 7.57 7.13 13.65
N ASN A 246 7.20 6.19 12.77
CA ASN A 246 7.62 4.79 12.85
C ASN A 246 8.03 4.27 11.48
N VAL A 247 9.14 3.53 11.43
CA VAL A 247 9.70 2.97 10.20
C VAL A 247 10.02 1.50 10.44
N TYR A 248 9.42 0.62 9.65
CA TYR A 248 9.68 -0.82 9.63
C TYR A 248 10.12 -1.21 8.21
N LEU A 249 11.36 -1.67 8.05
CA LEU A 249 11.95 -2.04 6.77
C LEU A 249 12.44 -3.48 6.80
N GLY A 250 12.40 -4.18 5.67
CA GLY A 250 12.97 -5.52 5.54
C GLY A 250 12.81 -6.08 4.13
N GLY A 251 13.73 -6.89 3.64
CA GLY A 251 13.61 -7.51 2.30
C GLY A 251 13.49 -6.57 1.12
N ASN A 252 13.97 -5.33 1.24
CA ASN A 252 13.92 -4.32 0.18
C ASN A 252 15.22 -4.31 -0.64
N LYS A 253 15.49 -3.21 -1.36
CA LYS A 253 16.64 -3.01 -2.25
C LYS A 253 17.50 -1.80 -1.86
N PHE A 254 17.47 -1.39 -0.58
CA PHE A 254 18.24 -0.24 -0.12
C PHE A 254 19.73 -0.59 -0.02
N PRO A 255 20.65 0.14 -0.68
CA PRO A 255 22.08 -0.05 -0.44
C PRO A 255 22.51 0.52 0.92
N TYR A 256 21.85 1.59 1.34
CA TYR A 256 21.97 2.20 2.65
C TYR A 256 20.71 3.04 2.90
N ILE A 257 20.55 3.58 4.11
CA ILE A 257 19.40 4.44 4.42
C ILE A 257 19.83 5.69 5.20
N GLU A 258 19.43 6.86 4.72
CA GLU A 258 19.61 8.13 5.42
C GLU A 258 18.41 8.36 6.36
N THR A 259 18.70 8.49 7.65
CA THR A 259 17.70 8.67 8.71
C THR A 259 17.93 10.01 9.39
N VAL A 260 17.76 11.12 8.67
CA VAL A 260 17.97 12.45 9.24
C VAL A 260 16.89 12.71 10.31
N ASN A 261 17.26 12.88 11.58
CA ASN A 261 16.37 13.20 12.71
C ASN A 261 15.41 12.10 13.23
N TYR A 262 15.36 10.90 12.62
CA TYR A 262 14.35 9.87 12.96
C TYR A 262 14.89 8.60 13.64
N GLU A 263 16.13 8.63 14.11
CA GLU A 263 16.82 7.43 14.62
C GLU A 263 16.06 6.65 15.71
N ARG A 264 15.16 7.28 16.47
CA ARG A 264 14.51 6.61 17.61
C ARG A 264 13.56 5.48 17.21
N ASN A 265 12.94 5.52 16.03
CA ASN A 265 11.81 4.63 15.70
C ASN A 265 11.98 3.87 14.37
N VAL A 266 13.21 3.79 13.86
CA VAL A 266 13.54 2.90 12.75
C VAL A 266 13.83 1.51 13.28
N SER A 267 13.17 0.51 12.69
CA SER A 267 13.40 -0.91 12.92
C SER A 267 13.63 -1.58 11.58
N PHE A 268 14.71 -2.35 11.48
CA PHE A 268 14.95 -3.24 10.35
C PHE A 268 14.63 -4.67 10.80
N ILE A 269 13.87 -5.40 10.00
CA ILE A 269 13.47 -6.78 10.25
C ILE A 269 14.03 -7.62 9.11
N ASP A 270 14.61 -8.76 9.48
CA ASP A 270 15.17 -9.77 8.57
C ASP A 270 14.53 -11.12 8.95
N GLY A 271 14.27 -11.98 7.98
CA GLY A 271 13.64 -13.30 8.17
C GLY A 271 14.32 -14.20 9.21
N SER A 272 15.61 -14.01 9.45
CA SER A 272 16.37 -14.68 10.52
C SER A 272 15.92 -14.35 11.95
N ASN A 273 15.09 -13.31 12.13
CA ASN A 273 14.61 -12.80 13.42
C ASN A 273 13.25 -13.38 13.87
N THR A 274 12.71 -14.37 13.17
CA THR A 274 11.34 -14.87 13.44
C THR A 274 11.25 -15.97 14.50
N ASN A 275 12.32 -16.21 15.29
CA ASN A 275 12.36 -17.20 16.39
C ASN A 275 11.16 -17.03 17.36
N GLY A 276 10.06 -17.73 17.05
CA GLY A 276 8.83 -17.80 17.84
C GLY A 276 7.66 -16.90 17.40
N MET A 277 7.81 -15.95 16.46
CA MET A 277 6.69 -15.15 15.97
C MET A 277 6.04 -15.82 14.76
N LYS A 278 5.14 -16.78 15.03
CA LYS A 278 4.44 -17.61 14.03
C LYS A 278 3.61 -16.87 12.96
N ASN A 279 3.56 -15.54 12.99
CA ASN A 279 2.66 -14.73 12.17
C ASN A 279 3.36 -13.60 11.40
N GLN A 280 4.70 -13.52 11.39
CA GLN A 280 5.38 -12.58 10.51
C GLN A 280 5.61 -13.28 9.16
N ALA A 281 5.19 -12.63 8.07
CA ALA A 281 5.56 -13.01 6.71
C ALA A 281 7.08 -13.25 6.67
N MET A 282 7.54 -14.22 5.88
CA MET A 282 8.97 -14.46 5.73
C MET A 282 9.60 -13.23 5.08
N ILE A 283 10.25 -12.40 5.88
CA ILE A 283 10.92 -11.20 5.37
C ILE A 283 12.23 -11.64 4.71
N ASN A 284 12.39 -11.32 3.43
CA ASN A 284 13.57 -11.67 2.65
C ASN A 284 14.79 -10.88 3.14
N SER A 285 15.98 -11.36 2.78
CA SER A 285 17.19 -10.55 2.92
C SER A 285 17.15 -9.35 1.97
N ASN A 286 17.75 -8.24 2.39
CA ASN A 286 17.86 -7.05 1.55
C ASN A 286 19.03 -7.24 0.56
N VAL A 287 18.71 -7.80 -0.61
CA VAL A 287 19.65 -8.11 -1.69
C VAL A 287 19.70 -6.96 -2.69
N ILE A 288 20.88 -6.40 -2.92
CA ILE A 288 21.11 -5.32 -3.90
C ILE A 288 22.00 -5.79 -5.07
N GLU A 289 21.85 -5.14 -6.22
CA GLU A 289 22.74 -5.31 -7.36
C GLU A 289 23.82 -4.22 -7.32
N LEU A 290 25.08 -4.60 -7.48
CA LEU A 290 26.23 -3.70 -7.50
C LEU A 290 27.04 -3.93 -8.77
N ILE A 291 27.66 -2.86 -9.25
CA ILE A 291 28.55 -2.88 -10.40
C ILE A 291 29.96 -2.57 -9.91
N ALA A 292 30.90 -3.46 -10.22
CA ALA A 292 32.31 -3.31 -9.93
C ALA A 292 33.10 -2.89 -11.18
N GLU A 293 34.07 -2.00 -10.98
CA GLU A 293 35.07 -1.61 -11.97
C GLU A 293 36.32 -2.45 -11.75
N GLU A 294 36.90 -2.99 -12.84
CA GLU A 294 38.21 -3.65 -12.76
C GLU A 294 39.30 -2.58 -12.60
N ILE A 295 40.18 -2.78 -11.62
CA ILE A 295 41.30 -1.91 -11.32
C ILE A 295 42.60 -2.73 -11.33
N GLU A 296 43.76 -2.05 -11.31
CA GLU A 296 45.04 -2.75 -11.24
C GLU A 296 45.12 -3.61 -9.96
N GLY A 297 45.06 -4.93 -10.14
CA GLY A 297 45.15 -5.91 -9.04
C GLY A 297 43.85 -6.17 -8.28
N GLY A 298 42.68 -5.86 -8.85
CA GLY A 298 41.41 -6.20 -8.22
C GLY A 298 40.17 -5.52 -8.80
N PHE A 299 39.19 -5.30 -7.93
CA PHE A 299 37.89 -4.72 -8.26
C PHE A 299 37.53 -3.58 -7.32
N MET A 300 36.77 -2.61 -7.81
CA MET A 300 36.29 -1.47 -7.05
C MET A 300 34.79 -1.31 -7.20
N VAL A 301 34.06 -1.14 -6.10
CA VAL A 301 32.65 -0.76 -6.10
C VAL A 301 32.52 0.62 -5.47
N THR A 302 31.92 1.57 -6.19
CA THR A 302 31.64 2.91 -5.69
C THR A 302 30.14 3.06 -5.39
N MET A 303 29.80 3.53 -4.19
CA MET A 303 28.43 3.77 -3.73
C MET A 303 28.25 5.23 -3.31
N PRO A 304 27.92 6.14 -4.24
CA PRO A 304 27.87 7.57 -3.96
C PRO A 304 26.93 7.90 -2.79
N GLY A 305 27.44 8.66 -1.82
CA GLY A 305 26.67 9.15 -0.67
C GLY A 305 26.56 8.18 0.51
N ILE A 306 27.12 6.97 0.42
CA ILE A 306 27.23 6.09 1.58
C ILE A 306 28.14 6.72 2.65
N ASP A 307 27.77 6.58 3.92
CA ASP A 307 28.62 6.97 5.03
C ASP A 307 29.47 5.75 5.47
N MET A 308 30.74 5.75 5.06
CA MET A 308 31.67 4.64 5.32
C MET A 308 31.97 4.43 6.80
N ASP A 309 31.75 5.43 7.67
CA ASP A 309 31.90 5.26 9.12
C ASP A 309 30.76 4.42 9.73
N ARG A 310 29.62 4.34 9.03
CA ARG A 310 28.45 3.53 9.42
C ARG A 310 28.49 2.12 8.85
N VAL A 311 29.43 1.83 7.96
CA VAL A 311 29.61 0.51 7.36
C VAL A 311 30.43 -0.38 8.28
N THR A 312 30.02 -1.64 8.45
CA THR A 312 30.87 -2.70 9.03
C THR A 312 30.88 -3.85 8.04
N LEU A 313 32.06 -4.16 7.50
CA LEU A 313 32.20 -5.30 6.59
C LEU A 313 31.94 -6.60 7.34
N HIS A 314 31.32 -7.56 6.65
CA HIS A 314 31.15 -8.90 7.21
C HIS A 314 32.53 -9.52 7.50
N LYS A 315 32.64 -10.35 8.56
CA LYS A 315 33.91 -10.98 8.98
C LYS A 315 34.58 -11.82 7.89
N ASP A 316 33.77 -12.35 6.97
CA ASP A 316 34.20 -13.19 5.86
C ASP A 316 34.38 -12.38 4.55
N SER A 317 34.29 -11.05 4.61
CA SER A 317 34.47 -10.18 3.44
C SER A 317 35.96 -9.91 3.19
N ASN A 318 36.41 -10.14 1.95
CA ASN A 318 37.75 -9.78 1.48
C ASN A 318 37.83 -8.34 0.93
N TRP A 319 36.72 -7.61 0.96
CA TRP A 319 36.67 -6.22 0.57
C TRP A 319 37.36 -5.33 1.62
N GLU A 320 37.91 -4.22 1.19
CA GLU A 320 38.47 -3.15 2.02
C GLU A 320 37.70 -1.86 1.75
N LYS A 321 37.58 -1.00 2.76
CA LYS A 321 37.03 0.36 2.57
C LYS A 321 38.10 1.25 1.96
N GLU A 322 37.79 1.97 0.90
CA GLU A 322 38.67 2.95 0.28
C GLU A 322 37.95 4.28 0.08
N GLY A 323 38.58 5.37 0.55
CA GLY A 323 38.01 6.71 0.41
C GLY A 323 36.69 6.89 1.18
N SER A 324 35.84 7.76 0.65
CA SER A 324 34.59 8.18 1.29
C SER A 324 33.37 7.34 0.89
N ASP A 325 33.46 6.56 -0.19
CA ASP A 325 32.30 5.92 -0.81
C ASP A 325 32.65 4.65 -1.60
N SER A 326 33.86 4.11 -1.47
CA SER A 326 34.32 3.01 -2.31
C SER A 326 34.80 1.80 -1.51
N PHE A 327 34.67 0.65 -2.13
CA PHE A 327 35.11 -0.64 -1.63
C PHE A 327 36.08 -1.26 -2.64
N VAL A 328 37.17 -1.83 -2.16
CA VAL A 328 38.19 -2.46 -3.01
C VAL A 328 38.37 -3.92 -2.64
N LEU A 329 38.33 -4.80 -3.63
CA LEU A 329 38.66 -6.21 -3.51
C LEU A 329 39.99 -6.48 -4.21
N LYS A 330 41.04 -6.79 -3.45
CA LYS A 330 42.36 -7.16 -3.99
C LYS A 330 42.42 -8.67 -4.27
N ALA A 331 41.67 -9.12 -5.27
CA ALA A 331 41.57 -10.53 -5.65
C ALA A 331 41.48 -10.68 -7.17
N ASP A 332 41.84 -11.86 -7.66
CA ASP A 332 41.73 -12.21 -9.08
C ASP A 332 40.29 -12.59 -9.49
N GLU A 333 39.43 -12.91 -8.51
CA GLU A 333 38.04 -13.32 -8.71
C GLU A 333 37.09 -12.36 -7.98
N LEU A 334 35.95 -12.05 -8.62
CA LEU A 334 34.93 -11.16 -8.07
C LEU A 334 34.10 -11.91 -7.01
N GLU A 335 33.91 -11.27 -5.85
CA GLU A 335 33.15 -11.81 -4.72
C GLU A 335 31.98 -10.90 -4.34
N ALA A 336 31.01 -11.46 -3.61
CA ALA A 336 29.91 -10.67 -3.03
C ALA A 336 30.42 -9.64 -2.02
N LEU A 337 29.84 -8.43 -2.03
CA LEU A 337 30.13 -7.38 -1.05
C LEU A 337 29.03 -7.36 0.01
N ASN A 338 29.19 -8.19 1.05
CA ASN A 338 28.24 -8.24 2.17
C ASN A 338 28.70 -7.33 3.32
N TYR A 339 27.80 -6.50 3.83
CA TYR A 339 28.11 -5.54 4.89
C TYR A 339 26.89 -5.23 5.77
N TYR A 340 27.18 -4.73 6.96
CA TYR A 340 26.19 -4.14 7.86
C TYR A 340 26.24 -2.62 7.72
N TYR A 341 25.10 -1.99 7.50
CA TYR A 341 24.96 -0.54 7.52
C TYR A 341 24.22 -0.08 8.77
N LYS A 342 24.90 0.69 9.63
CA LYS A 342 24.37 1.16 10.90
C LYS A 342 23.36 2.30 10.68
N PHE A 343 22.06 2.04 10.68
CA PHE A 343 21.04 3.08 10.47
C PHE A 343 20.65 3.85 11.75
N LYS A 344 21.13 3.43 12.93
CA LYS A 344 20.76 4.05 14.21
C LYS A 344 21.89 3.98 15.22
N GLU A 345 22.10 5.08 15.95
CA GLU A 345 22.97 5.05 17.13
C GLU A 345 22.37 4.16 18.22
N LYS A 346 23.20 3.31 18.82
CA LYS A 346 22.75 2.45 19.91
C LYS A 346 22.27 3.35 21.04
N ALA A 347 20.96 3.34 21.32
CA ALA A 347 20.46 3.88 22.57
C ALA A 347 21.03 2.99 23.68
N THR A 348 22.19 3.37 24.22
CA THR A 348 22.75 2.70 25.40
C THR A 348 21.72 2.90 26.50
N ASN A 349 20.94 1.87 26.79
CA ASN A 349 20.13 1.84 28.00
C ASN A 349 21.10 1.38 29.10
N PRO A 350 21.63 2.28 29.95
CA PRO A 350 22.69 1.94 30.89
C PRO A 350 22.29 0.89 31.95
N ARG A 351 21.02 0.47 31.97
CA ARG A 351 20.45 -0.49 32.93
C ARG A 351 20.59 -1.97 32.53
N MET A 352 21.19 -2.29 31.38
CA MET A 352 21.38 -3.68 30.92
C MET A 352 22.84 -4.07 30.71
N LEU A 353 23.77 -3.49 31.49
CA LEU A 353 25.15 -3.93 31.51
C LEU A 353 25.33 -5.02 32.58
N SER A 354 25.47 -6.28 32.16
CA SER A 354 26.16 -7.27 32.99
C SER A 354 27.64 -6.86 33.09
N PRO A 355 28.30 -7.04 34.26
CA PRO A 355 29.71 -6.67 34.45
C PRO A 355 30.70 -7.44 33.56
N GLU A 356 30.26 -8.56 33.00
CA GLU A 356 31.04 -9.40 32.10
C GLU A 356 30.68 -9.01 30.66
N GLY A 357 31.65 -8.43 29.95
CA GLY A 357 31.49 -7.89 28.61
C GLY A 357 30.86 -8.92 27.67
N TYR A 358 29.61 -8.67 27.29
CA TYR A 358 28.95 -9.42 26.24
C TYR A 358 29.67 -9.13 24.92
N GLU A 359 30.20 -10.15 24.26
CA GLU A 359 30.41 -10.08 22.82
C GLU A 359 29.05 -9.74 22.19
N ILE A 360 29.03 -8.68 21.39
CA ILE A 360 27.83 -8.23 20.69
C ILE A 360 27.47 -9.35 19.70
N GLY A 361 26.62 -10.30 20.11
CA GLY A 361 26.09 -11.32 19.21
C GLY A 361 25.35 -10.67 18.03
N GLU A 362 25.24 -11.38 16.92
CA GLU A 362 24.53 -10.93 15.69
C GLU A 362 23.17 -10.28 16.00
N ASP A 363 22.47 -10.78 17.01
CA ASP A 363 21.18 -10.25 17.49
C ASP A 363 21.20 -8.76 17.88
N THR A 364 22.33 -8.24 18.34
CA THR A 364 22.45 -6.81 18.69
C THR A 364 22.67 -5.94 17.46
N TYR A 365 23.36 -6.46 16.43
CA TYR A 365 23.49 -5.77 15.14
C TYR A 365 22.12 -5.62 14.48
N ARG A 366 21.24 -6.64 14.59
CA ARG A 366 19.90 -6.65 13.99
C ARG A 366 18.98 -5.49 14.39
N ARG A 367 19.22 -4.80 15.52
CA ARG A 367 18.40 -3.65 15.97
C ARG A 367 18.91 -2.29 15.53
N THR A 368 20.16 -2.21 15.09
CA THR A 368 20.84 -0.94 14.76
C THR A 368 21.46 -0.93 13.39
N HIS A 369 21.55 -2.09 12.74
CA HIS A 369 22.14 -2.29 11.42
C HIS A 369 21.18 -3.00 10.49
N MET A 370 21.25 -2.62 9.23
CA MET A 370 20.69 -3.33 8.10
C MET A 370 21.78 -4.26 7.56
N PHE A 371 21.49 -5.54 7.42
CA PHE A 371 22.40 -6.46 6.73
C PHE A 371 22.13 -6.41 5.23
N ILE A 372 23.16 -6.09 4.47
CA ILE A 372 23.13 -5.98 3.03
C ILE A 372 23.82 -7.20 2.44
N VAL A 373 23.08 -7.90 1.59
CA VAL A 373 23.61 -8.91 0.70
C VAL A 373 23.71 -8.29 -0.68
N SER A 374 24.80 -8.53 -1.40
CA SER A 374 24.92 -8.02 -2.77
C SER A 374 25.25 -9.09 -3.78
N ASN A 375 24.68 -8.92 -4.97
CA ASN A 375 25.14 -9.53 -6.21
C ASN A 375 26.03 -8.49 -6.89
N VAL A 376 27.30 -8.83 -7.13
CA VAL A 376 28.27 -7.92 -7.75
C VAL A 376 28.54 -8.39 -9.17
N SER A 377 28.39 -7.50 -10.13
CA SER A 377 28.64 -7.73 -11.56
C SER A 377 29.74 -6.81 -12.07
N LEU A 378 30.48 -7.22 -13.11
CA LEU A 378 31.49 -6.35 -13.72
C LEU A 378 30.85 -5.31 -14.63
N LYS A 379 31.36 -4.09 -14.56
CA LYS A 379 31.06 -3.04 -15.53
C LYS A 379 31.53 -3.50 -16.91
N GLN A 380 30.61 -3.63 -17.85
CA GLN A 380 30.96 -3.92 -19.24
C GLN A 380 31.42 -2.62 -19.92
N ASP A 381 32.62 -2.63 -20.48
CA ASP A 381 33.03 -1.59 -21.42
C ASP A 381 32.10 -1.69 -22.64
N GLU A 382 31.31 -0.63 -22.89
CA GLU A 382 30.57 -0.51 -24.14
C GLU A 382 31.59 -0.50 -25.28
N THR A 383 31.78 -1.64 -25.94
CA THR A 383 32.55 -1.68 -27.19
C THR A 383 31.90 -0.69 -28.14
N PRO A 384 32.64 0.34 -28.61
CA PRO A 384 32.06 1.33 -29.51
C PRO A 384 31.46 0.60 -30.71
N VAL A 385 30.15 0.69 -30.87
CA VAL A 385 29.51 0.22 -32.11
C VAL A 385 29.98 1.18 -33.17
N ASP A 386 30.89 0.73 -34.04
CA ASP A 386 31.36 1.50 -35.20
C ASP A 386 30.12 1.86 -36.04
N PRO A 387 29.70 3.14 -36.09
CA PRO A 387 28.54 3.49 -36.87
C PRO A 387 28.92 3.30 -38.34
N THR A 388 28.48 2.20 -38.96
CA THR A 388 28.55 2.05 -40.41
C THR A 388 27.95 3.31 -41.04
N PRO A 389 28.72 4.05 -41.89
CA PRO A 389 28.22 5.26 -42.51
C PRO A 389 26.95 4.94 -43.31
N ILE A 390 25.81 5.48 -42.86
CA ILE A 390 24.60 5.45 -43.66
C ILE A 390 24.79 6.50 -44.75
N ASP A 391 25.08 6.05 -45.96
CA ASP A 391 25.11 6.91 -47.14
C ASP A 391 23.66 7.38 -47.42
N PRO A 392 23.36 8.69 -47.32
CA PRO A 392 22.01 9.18 -47.56
C PRO A 392 21.72 9.16 -49.06
N THR A 393 21.19 8.05 -49.57
CA THR A 393 20.50 8.09 -50.86
C THR A 393 19.28 9.02 -50.76
N PRO A 394 19.13 10.04 -51.63
CA PRO A 394 17.95 10.90 -51.62
C PRO A 394 16.69 10.08 -51.94
N VAL A 395 15.76 10.01 -50.98
CA VAL A 395 14.47 9.35 -51.19
C VAL A 395 13.42 10.41 -51.52
N ASP A 396 12.89 10.33 -52.73
CA ASP A 396 11.75 11.12 -53.21
C ASP A 396 10.48 10.65 -52.47
N PRO A 397 9.66 11.53 -51.84
CA PRO A 397 8.57 11.10 -50.98
C PRO A 397 7.43 10.51 -51.80
N LYS A 398 7.31 9.18 -51.80
CA LYS A 398 6.04 8.49 -52.08
C LYS A 398 5.31 8.23 -50.76
N PRO A 399 3.97 8.33 -50.72
CA PRO A 399 3.18 7.95 -49.55
C PRO A 399 3.39 6.47 -49.24
N VAL A 400 3.73 6.13 -48.00
CA VAL A 400 3.91 4.73 -47.56
C VAL A 400 2.91 4.42 -46.45
N ASP A 401 2.12 3.37 -46.66
CA ASP A 401 1.26 2.74 -45.66
C ASP A 401 2.10 2.15 -44.50
N PRO A 402 1.59 2.18 -43.25
CA PRO A 402 2.34 1.70 -42.10
C PRO A 402 2.58 0.18 -42.20
N LYS A 403 3.86 -0.21 -42.19
CA LYS A 403 4.29 -1.61 -42.02
C LYS A 403 4.65 -1.87 -40.54
N PRO A 404 4.51 -3.10 -40.03
CA PRO A 404 4.78 -3.44 -38.64
C PRO A 404 6.23 -3.17 -38.25
N VAL A 405 6.41 -2.66 -37.03
CA VAL A 405 7.72 -2.41 -36.42
C VAL A 405 8.27 -3.74 -35.89
N ASP A 406 9.51 -4.06 -36.27
CA ASP A 406 10.26 -5.23 -35.77
C ASP A 406 10.86 -4.91 -34.39
N PRO A 407 10.95 -5.87 -33.45
CA PRO A 407 11.43 -5.61 -32.10
C PRO A 407 12.93 -5.35 -32.07
N THR A 408 13.31 -4.38 -31.23
CA THR A 408 14.69 -3.98 -30.92
C THR A 408 15.46 -5.11 -30.24
N PRO A 409 16.75 -5.35 -30.56
CA PRO A 409 17.54 -6.39 -29.90
C PRO A 409 17.87 -6.01 -28.46
N THR A 410 17.62 -6.94 -27.53
CA THR A 410 18.03 -6.85 -26.12
C THR A 410 19.53 -7.14 -25.96
N ASN A 411 20.19 -6.36 -25.11
CA ASN A 411 21.61 -6.45 -24.78
C ASN A 411 21.93 -7.78 -24.06
N PRO A 412 23.05 -8.47 -24.34
CA PRO A 412 23.43 -9.68 -23.61
C PRO A 412 24.12 -9.37 -22.27
N VAL A 413 23.53 -9.82 -21.17
CA VAL A 413 24.21 -9.93 -19.87
C VAL A 413 25.13 -11.16 -19.92
N ILE A 414 26.43 -10.98 -19.70
CA ILE A 414 27.38 -12.10 -19.53
C ILE A 414 27.54 -12.30 -18.03
N GLU A 415 26.95 -13.36 -17.49
CA GLU A 415 27.20 -13.83 -16.14
C GLU A 415 28.59 -14.51 -16.09
N LEU A 416 29.57 -13.84 -15.49
CA LEU A 416 30.78 -14.54 -15.02
C LEU A 416 30.39 -15.43 -13.83
N PRO A 417 31.06 -16.57 -13.61
CA PRO A 417 30.82 -17.39 -12.43
C PRO A 417 31.25 -16.62 -11.17
N VAL A 418 30.30 -15.98 -10.51
CA VAL A 418 30.49 -15.43 -9.17
C VAL A 418 30.60 -16.61 -8.21
N LYS A 419 31.72 -16.71 -7.50
CA LYS A 419 31.86 -17.73 -6.47
C LYS A 419 31.02 -17.31 -5.27
N THR A 420 29.82 -17.88 -5.14
CA THR A 420 29.05 -17.78 -3.91
C THR A 420 29.92 -18.34 -2.79
N PRO A 421 30.03 -17.68 -1.62
CA PRO A 421 30.81 -18.22 -0.51
C PRO A 421 30.34 -19.66 -0.21
N GLU A 422 31.26 -20.60 -0.34
CA GLU A 422 31.03 -22.06 -0.29
C GLU A 422 30.63 -22.57 1.12
N LYS A 423 30.35 -21.64 2.04
CA LYS A 423 30.11 -21.91 3.45
C LYS A 423 28.74 -21.38 3.82
N ASP A 424 27.85 -22.32 4.14
CA ASP A 424 26.46 -22.09 4.57
C ASP A 424 26.26 -20.75 5.28
N LEU A 425 25.59 -19.83 4.59
CA LEU A 425 24.92 -18.69 5.22
C LEU A 425 23.66 -19.15 6.01
N THR A 426 23.38 -20.46 6.03
CA THR A 426 22.44 -21.08 6.96
C THR A 426 23.17 -21.47 8.24
N SER A 427 23.30 -20.55 9.20
CA SER A 427 23.28 -20.98 10.60
C SER A 427 21.88 -21.54 10.87
N GLU A 428 21.77 -22.86 10.80
CA GLU A 428 20.59 -23.73 10.94
C GLU A 428 19.32 -23.12 11.59
N PRO A 429 18.17 -23.21 10.91
CA PRO A 429 16.91 -23.56 11.55
C PRO A 429 16.53 -25.00 11.15
N SER A 430 16.50 -25.88 12.15
CA SER A 430 16.09 -27.27 11.95
C SER A 430 14.58 -27.39 11.71
N VAL A 431 14.26 -28.17 10.66
CA VAL A 431 13.04 -28.95 10.42
C VAL A 431 11.80 -28.21 9.87
N ALA A 432 11.46 -28.62 8.65
CA ALA A 432 10.21 -28.42 7.94
C ALA A 432 8.95 -28.73 8.77
N THR A 433 7.84 -28.05 8.51
CA THR A 433 6.60 -28.66 8.00
C THR A 433 5.46 -27.65 7.84
N ALA A 434 4.73 -27.86 6.74
CA ALA A 434 3.33 -27.52 6.47
C ALA A 434 2.97 -26.07 6.10
N ASP A 435 2.60 -25.94 4.81
CA ASP A 435 1.55 -25.05 4.34
C ASP A 435 0.38 -24.97 5.34
N THR A 436 0.04 -23.75 5.75
CA THR A 436 -1.25 -23.44 6.36
C THR A 436 -1.81 -22.12 5.80
N THR A 437 -2.04 -22.07 4.50
CA THR A 437 -2.97 -21.13 3.85
C THR A 437 -4.42 -21.60 4.12
N ALA A 438 -4.96 -21.27 5.31
CA ALA A 438 -6.40 -21.39 5.61
C ALA A 438 -6.83 -20.77 6.95
N VAL A 439 -5.91 -20.43 7.87
CA VAL A 439 -6.27 -20.09 9.27
C VAL A 439 -6.35 -18.58 9.53
N SER A 440 -5.83 -17.74 8.64
CA SER A 440 -5.90 -16.27 8.73
C SER A 440 -7.32 -15.73 8.48
N SER A 441 -8.06 -16.31 7.54
CA SER A 441 -9.43 -15.88 7.19
C SER A 441 -10.42 -15.97 8.36
N LEU A 442 -10.19 -16.89 9.32
CA LEU A 442 -11.09 -17.09 10.46
C LEU A 442 -10.91 -16.00 11.55
N PHE A 443 -9.72 -15.39 11.66
CA PHE A 443 -9.46 -14.33 12.64
C PHE A 443 -9.93 -12.95 12.15
N VAL A 444 -9.91 -12.70 10.84
CA VAL A 444 -10.48 -11.47 10.26
C VAL A 444 -12.01 -11.46 10.38
N LEU A 445 -12.68 -12.60 10.18
CA LEU A 445 -14.11 -12.78 10.48
C LEU A 445 -14.46 -12.49 11.96
N LEU A 446 -13.60 -12.89 12.91
CA LEU A 446 -13.79 -12.58 14.33
C LEU A 446 -13.53 -11.09 14.64
N ALA A 447 -12.53 -10.46 14.01
CA ALA A 447 -12.26 -9.04 14.17
C ALA A 447 -13.37 -8.15 13.56
N LEU A 448 -13.93 -8.56 12.41
CA LEU A 448 -15.08 -7.91 11.78
C LEU A 448 -16.35 -8.08 12.61
N SER A 449 -16.58 -9.25 13.23
CA SER A 449 -17.67 -9.43 14.20
C SER A 449 -17.53 -8.51 15.42
N GLY A 450 -16.29 -8.23 15.85
CA GLY A 450 -15.97 -7.30 16.91
C GLY A 450 -16.24 -5.84 16.55
N PHE A 451 -15.81 -5.39 15.36
CA PHE A 451 -16.06 -4.02 14.88
C PHE A 451 -17.55 -3.74 14.64
N VAL A 452 -18.28 -4.68 14.05
CA VAL A 452 -19.74 -4.58 13.88
C VAL A 452 -20.46 -4.53 15.25
N CYS A 453 -20.00 -5.31 16.25
CA CYS A 453 -20.56 -5.27 17.61
C CYS A 453 -20.23 -3.99 18.39
N VAL A 454 -19.03 -3.40 18.21
CA VAL A 454 -18.63 -2.16 18.89
C VAL A 454 -19.34 -0.94 18.28
N TYR A 455 -19.56 -0.92 16.97
CA TYR A 455 -20.32 0.15 16.30
C TYR A 455 -21.82 0.10 16.68
N ALA A 456 -22.43 -1.09 16.74
CA ALA A 456 -23.82 -1.27 17.18
C ALA A 456 -24.04 -0.96 18.69
N SER A 457 -23.05 -1.21 19.55
CA SER A 457 -23.20 -1.03 21.00
C SER A 457 -22.93 0.39 21.51
N THR A 458 -22.15 1.20 20.79
CA THR A 458 -21.84 2.59 21.19
C THR A 458 -22.98 3.58 20.93
N LYS A 459 -23.89 3.31 19.99
CA LYS A 459 -25.08 4.14 19.74
C LYS A 459 -26.24 3.89 20.73
N ARG A 460 -26.27 2.75 21.42
CA ARG A 460 -27.35 2.38 22.37
C ARG A 460 -27.29 3.11 23.72
N LYS A 461 -26.29 3.96 23.96
CA LYS A 461 -26.11 4.73 25.22
C LYS A 461 -26.42 6.23 25.11
N ARG A 462 -27.06 6.68 24.03
CA ARG A 462 -27.64 8.04 23.93
C ARG A 462 -29.14 7.97 23.63
N THR A 463 -29.90 7.54 24.63
CA THR A 463 -31.32 7.84 24.82
C THR A 463 -31.55 8.11 26.29
#